data_AF-A0A929CFZ8-F1
#
_entry.id   AF-A0A929CFZ8-F1
#
_cell.length_a   1.000
_cell.length_b   1.000
_cell.length_c   1.000
_cell.angle_alpha   90.00
_cell.angle_beta   90.00
_cell.angle_gamma   90.00
#
_symmetry.space_group_name_H-M   'P 1'
#
loop_
_entity.id
_entity.type
_entity.pdbx_description
1 polymer ?
#
loop_
_entity_poly.entity_id
_entity_poly.type
_entity_poly.pdbx_seq_one_letter_code
_entity_poly.pdbx_strand_id
1 'polypeptide(L)'
;MNTELRLHGKINESIEYYATAAGSRAAHHHFYQVSEQGLRFFAPGNELLLDSQGLQQSGNGGSFCEYMFGVDQPLADLTKKGVINRLILLGAGYDKAGRLVIGKQNRSRQIYEQIFFEGHTIYNYFFFVDGLSTKTHRQQQEQILKYLGKTLKRMGHLNQRDDSQLTTDLLAQLPEQCTLYLIRLINTRQRRYQQEFQQLYYQHRSIPDDNFNTLQELANDLGLDRYQQERIKIDVLYRHRDNYRIIDEYKKVLIDCHRQGHVGRQQQARLTRLKTLSVRNKIPAALFLTLDEQLKTKAEKIANEPEYIRTTREILQGIFMAGEELETGINKQDMVQLLF
;
A
#
# COMPACT_ATOMS: atom_id res chain seq x y z
N MET A 1 -13.38 -2.00 28.81
CA MET A 1 -12.25 -1.03 28.90
C MET A 1 -10.98 -1.81 28.66
N ASN A 2 -10.30 -1.54 27.54
CA ASN A 2 -9.01 -2.15 27.25
C ASN A 2 -7.93 -1.43 28.06
N THR A 3 -6.92 -2.17 28.49
CA THR A 3 -5.75 -1.57 29.12
C THR A 3 -4.59 -1.66 28.13
N GLU A 4 -3.71 -0.66 28.15
CA GLU A 4 -2.64 -0.50 27.18
C GLU A 4 -1.34 -0.08 27.86
N LEU A 5 -0.24 -0.64 27.39
CA LEU A 5 1.11 -0.20 27.68
C LEU A 5 1.65 0.52 26.44
N ARG A 6 2.21 1.71 26.63
CA ARG A 6 2.87 2.46 25.58
C ARG A 6 4.30 2.78 25.95
N LEU A 7 5.21 2.48 25.03
CA LEU A 7 6.63 2.80 25.13
C LEU A 7 7.03 3.57 23.88
N HIS A 8 7.82 4.62 24.05
CA HIS A 8 8.41 5.35 22.94
C HIS A 8 9.87 5.61 23.25
N GLY A 9 10.69 5.66 22.20
CA GLY A 9 12.11 5.94 22.37
C GLY A 9 12.86 5.96 21.05
N LYS A 10 14.18 6.09 21.18
CA LYS A 10 15.13 6.02 20.06
C LYS A 10 15.95 4.74 20.19
N ILE A 11 16.07 4.01 19.10
CA ILE A 11 16.95 2.84 19.03
C ILE A 11 18.38 3.28 18.71
N ASN A 12 18.52 4.24 17.81
CA ASN A 12 19.78 4.86 17.42
C ASN A 12 19.53 6.32 16.97
N GLU A 13 20.51 6.96 16.34
CA GLU A 13 20.41 8.35 15.91
C GLU A 13 19.30 8.62 14.89
N SER A 14 18.97 7.65 14.05
CA SER A 14 18.03 7.81 12.93
C SER A 14 16.69 7.10 13.13
N ILE A 15 16.60 6.15 14.07
CA ILE A 15 15.41 5.31 14.25
C ILE A 15 14.72 5.58 15.58
N GLU A 16 13.49 6.08 15.49
CA GLU A 16 12.52 6.17 16.59
C GLU A 16 11.56 4.97 16.56
N TYR A 17 11.06 4.56 17.72
CA TYR A 17 10.01 3.56 17.82
C TYR A 17 8.87 4.04 18.73
N TYR A 18 7.66 3.60 18.40
CA TYR A 18 6.47 3.66 19.24
C TYR A 18 5.90 2.26 19.35
N ALA A 19 5.86 1.72 20.55
CA ALA A 19 5.34 0.39 20.82
C ALA A 19 4.10 0.48 21.70
N THR A 20 3.04 -0.17 21.27
CA THR A 20 1.77 -0.26 22.00
C THR A 20 1.43 -1.74 22.18
N ALA A 21 1.20 -2.15 23.41
CA ALA A 21 0.65 -3.46 23.73
C ALA A 21 -0.72 -3.28 24.37
N ALA A 22 -1.78 -3.81 23.77
CA ALA A 22 -3.15 -3.62 24.24
C ALA A 22 -3.95 -4.92 24.19
N GLY A 23 -4.84 -5.10 25.15
CA GLY A 23 -5.65 -6.30 25.33
C GLY A 23 -6.70 -6.11 26.41
N SER A 24 -7.49 -7.15 26.69
CA SER A 24 -8.40 -7.15 27.83
C SER A 24 -7.64 -7.35 29.14
N ARG A 25 -8.15 -6.80 30.25
CA ARG A 25 -7.51 -6.89 31.58
C ARG A 25 -7.22 -8.32 32.05
N ALA A 26 -7.97 -9.31 31.58
CA ALA A 26 -7.77 -10.72 31.93
C ALA A 26 -6.63 -11.39 31.12
N ALA A 27 -6.20 -10.80 30.01
CA ALA A 27 -5.13 -11.27 29.12
C ALA A 27 -3.81 -10.47 29.32
N HIS A 28 -3.72 -9.68 30.39
CA HIS A 28 -2.63 -8.73 30.59
C HIS A 28 -1.39 -9.33 31.24
N HIS A 29 -0.48 -9.77 30.39
CA HIS A 29 0.92 -9.91 30.75
C HIS A 29 1.77 -9.17 29.71
N HIS A 30 2.07 -7.90 29.99
CA HIS A 30 2.99 -7.14 29.15
C HIS A 30 4.41 -7.56 29.48
N PHE A 31 5.01 -8.37 28.62
CA PHE A 31 6.41 -8.70 28.77
C PHE A 31 7.26 -7.89 27.79
N TYR A 32 8.03 -6.97 28.35
CA TYR A 32 9.11 -6.33 27.64
C TYR A 32 10.38 -6.37 28.48
N GLN A 33 11.51 -6.34 27.81
CA GLN A 33 12.83 -6.30 28.44
C GLN A 33 13.66 -5.26 27.71
N VAL A 34 14.24 -4.34 28.47
CA VAL A 34 15.30 -3.44 28.01
C VAL A 34 16.61 -4.03 28.49
N SER A 35 17.54 -4.28 27.56
CA SER A 35 18.90 -4.74 27.87
C SER A 35 19.91 -4.04 26.98
N GLU A 36 21.21 -4.30 27.20
CA GLU A 36 22.27 -3.83 26.30
C GLU A 36 22.10 -4.34 24.86
N GLN A 37 21.41 -5.47 24.68
CA GLN A 37 21.15 -6.06 23.37
C GLN A 37 19.99 -5.39 22.63
N GLY A 38 19.23 -4.52 23.30
CA GLY A 38 18.11 -3.78 22.72
C GLY A 38 16.79 -3.92 23.48
N LEU A 39 15.70 -3.63 22.79
CA LEU A 39 14.35 -3.67 23.32
C LEU A 39 13.61 -4.90 22.80
N ARG A 40 13.19 -5.77 23.73
CA ARG A 40 12.50 -7.02 23.42
C ARG A 40 11.05 -6.95 23.91
N PHE A 41 10.12 -7.30 23.04
CA PHE A 41 8.72 -7.57 23.35
C PHE A 41 8.46 -9.05 23.17
N PHE A 42 7.77 -9.68 24.11
CA PHE A 42 7.49 -11.11 24.02
C PHE A 42 6.17 -11.52 24.64
N ALA A 43 5.64 -12.62 24.15
CA ALA A 43 4.48 -13.33 24.67
C ALA A 43 4.69 -14.84 24.39
N PRO A 44 3.90 -15.75 24.97
CA PRO A 44 4.04 -17.18 24.69
C PRO A 44 4.11 -17.49 23.17
N GLY A 45 5.25 -18.00 22.72
CA GLY A 45 5.49 -18.36 21.32
C GLY A 45 5.72 -17.18 20.35
N ASN A 46 5.77 -15.93 20.83
CA ASN A 46 5.98 -14.74 20.00
C ASN A 46 7.06 -13.83 20.59
N GLU A 47 7.88 -13.24 19.73
CA GLU A 47 8.94 -12.33 20.15
C GLU A 47 9.24 -11.31 19.05
N LEU A 48 9.51 -10.08 19.46
CA LEU A 48 10.04 -9.02 18.61
C LEU A 48 11.18 -8.31 19.35
N LEU A 49 12.37 -8.31 18.76
CA LEU A 49 13.57 -7.65 19.28
C LEU A 49 13.96 -6.51 18.34
N LEU A 50 14.11 -5.32 18.91
CA LEU A 50 14.71 -4.15 18.27
C LEU A 50 16.13 -3.98 18.82
N ASP A 51 17.12 -4.16 17.96
CA ASP A 51 18.53 -3.93 18.27
C ASP A 51 19.06 -2.72 17.46
N SER A 52 20.33 -2.35 17.66
CA SER A 52 20.91 -1.18 16.99
C SER A 52 21.01 -1.34 15.47
N GLN A 53 20.96 -2.57 14.94
CA GLN A 53 21.12 -2.90 13.52
C GLN A 53 19.78 -3.12 12.82
N GLY A 54 18.77 -3.62 13.54
CA GLY A 54 17.48 -3.92 12.94
C GLY A 54 16.48 -4.58 13.87
N LEU A 55 15.57 -5.32 13.23
CA LEU A 55 14.43 -5.97 13.86
C LEU A 55 14.52 -7.48 13.64
N GLN A 56 14.28 -8.23 14.71
CA GLN A 56 14.10 -9.67 14.68
C GLN A 56 12.69 -9.99 15.17
N GLN A 57 11.97 -10.84 14.45
CA GLN A 57 10.62 -11.26 14.83
C GLN A 57 10.50 -12.77 14.75
N SER A 58 9.84 -13.37 15.74
CA SER A 58 9.46 -14.78 15.73
C SER A 58 8.03 -15.00 16.22
N GLY A 59 7.42 -16.10 15.79
CA GLY A 59 6.01 -16.42 16.05
C GLY A 59 5.11 -15.99 14.90
N ASN A 60 4.00 -15.32 15.21
CA ASN A 60 2.97 -14.89 14.27
C ASN A 60 3.00 -13.38 13.97
N GLY A 61 2.05 -12.92 13.16
CA GLY A 61 1.93 -11.53 12.75
C GLY A 61 2.84 -11.19 11.57
N GLY A 62 3.33 -9.96 11.52
CA GLY A 62 4.22 -9.51 10.45
C GLY A 62 4.33 -8.00 10.37
N SER A 63 4.48 -7.47 9.16
CA SER A 63 4.67 -6.04 8.91
C SER A 63 3.63 -5.46 7.97
N PHE A 64 3.37 -4.16 8.11
CA PHE A 64 2.53 -3.42 7.19
C PHE A 64 2.94 -1.95 7.10
N CYS A 65 2.67 -1.33 5.95
CA CYS A 65 2.93 0.08 5.70
C CYS A 65 2.09 0.57 4.51
N GLU A 66 1.96 1.88 4.34
CA GLU A 66 1.40 2.43 3.10
C GLU A 66 2.29 2.06 1.91
N TYR A 67 1.70 1.78 0.74
CA TYR A 67 2.48 1.65 -0.49
C TYR A 67 3.12 2.98 -0.84
N MET A 68 4.38 2.92 -1.25
CA MET A 68 5.17 4.07 -1.67
C MET A 68 5.78 3.79 -3.05
N PHE A 69 6.05 4.85 -3.82
CA PHE A 69 6.73 4.70 -5.11
C PHE A 69 8.05 3.94 -4.97
N GLY A 70 8.36 3.11 -5.96
CA GLY A 70 9.56 2.26 -6.00
C GLY A 70 9.43 0.94 -5.26
N VAL A 71 8.35 0.72 -4.48
CA VAL A 71 8.08 -0.56 -3.81
C VAL A 71 7.29 -1.46 -4.75
N ASP A 72 7.67 -2.74 -4.81
CA ASP A 72 6.93 -3.74 -5.56
C ASP A 72 5.51 -3.91 -4.99
N GLN A 73 4.51 -3.68 -5.84
CA GLN A 73 3.09 -3.83 -5.51
C GLN A 73 2.54 -5.01 -6.29
N PRO A 74 2.15 -6.12 -5.62
CA PRO A 74 1.57 -7.27 -6.29
C PRO A 74 0.34 -6.87 -7.11
N LEU A 75 0.19 -7.44 -8.31
CA LEU A 75 -0.96 -7.17 -9.20
C LEU A 75 -2.31 -7.40 -8.50
N ALA A 76 -2.38 -8.41 -7.63
CA ALA A 76 -3.56 -8.72 -6.84
C ALA A 76 -3.97 -7.60 -5.86
N ASP A 77 -3.01 -6.79 -5.40
CA ASP A 77 -3.27 -5.60 -4.59
C ASP A 77 -3.57 -4.40 -5.49
N LEU A 78 -2.79 -4.20 -6.55
CA LEU A 78 -2.93 -3.08 -7.48
C LEU A 78 -4.33 -3.00 -8.11
N THR A 79 -4.90 -4.16 -8.48
CA THR A 79 -6.19 -4.28 -9.17
C THR A 79 -7.41 -4.23 -8.24
N LYS A 80 -7.22 -4.37 -6.91
CA LYS A 80 -8.31 -4.36 -5.94
C LYS A 80 -8.57 -2.94 -5.44
N LYS A 81 -9.81 -2.47 -5.62
CA LYS A 81 -10.24 -1.14 -5.15
C LYS A 81 -10.02 -1.01 -3.63
N GLY A 82 -9.43 0.12 -3.23
CA GLY A 82 -9.20 0.49 -1.83
C GLY A 82 -8.01 -0.18 -1.16
N VAL A 83 -7.22 -1.01 -1.86
CA VAL A 83 -5.96 -1.53 -1.30
C VAL A 83 -4.88 -0.47 -1.44
N ILE A 84 -4.40 0.01 -0.31
CA ILE A 84 -3.44 1.12 -0.20
C ILE A 84 -2.23 0.79 0.67
N ASN A 85 -2.30 -0.30 1.45
CA ASN A 85 -1.22 -0.72 2.32
C ASN A 85 -0.63 -2.06 1.87
N ARG A 86 0.69 -2.19 2.01
CA ARG A 86 1.42 -3.45 1.95
C ARG A 86 1.24 -4.16 3.29
N LEU A 87 0.98 -5.46 3.25
CA LEU A 87 0.89 -6.33 4.42
C LEU A 87 1.67 -7.59 4.09
N ILE A 88 2.63 -7.94 4.93
CA ILE A 88 3.48 -9.12 4.81
C ILE A 88 3.35 -9.88 6.12
N LEU A 89 2.84 -11.10 6.05
CA LEU A 89 2.78 -11.99 7.21
C LEU A 89 4.06 -12.84 7.28
N LEU A 90 4.53 -13.14 8.49
CA LEU A 90 5.67 -14.03 8.71
C LEU A 90 5.43 -15.40 8.04
N GLY A 91 6.35 -15.76 7.14
CA GLY A 91 6.28 -17.00 6.38
C GLY A 91 5.29 -16.99 5.22
N ALA A 92 4.64 -15.87 4.93
CA ALA A 92 3.79 -15.74 3.75
C ALA A 92 4.62 -15.44 2.49
N GLY A 93 4.25 -16.10 1.39
CA GLY A 93 4.79 -15.85 0.06
C GLY A 93 3.73 -16.15 -1.00
N TYR A 94 4.12 -16.05 -2.27
CA TYR A 94 3.26 -16.39 -3.40
C TYR A 94 3.80 -17.62 -4.12
N ASP A 95 2.91 -18.55 -4.48
CA ASP A 95 3.28 -19.67 -5.35
C ASP A 95 3.46 -19.22 -6.82
N LYS A 96 3.90 -20.13 -7.70
CA LYS A 96 4.06 -19.85 -9.13
C LYS A 96 2.77 -19.40 -9.82
N ALA A 97 1.61 -19.68 -9.23
CA ALA A 97 0.30 -19.26 -9.71
C ALA A 97 -0.18 -17.93 -9.10
N GLY A 98 0.67 -17.26 -8.29
CA GLY A 98 0.34 -16.00 -7.62
C GLY A 98 -0.62 -16.15 -6.44
N ARG A 99 -0.81 -17.36 -5.91
CA ARG A 99 -1.66 -17.60 -4.73
C ARG A 99 -0.85 -17.44 -3.45
N LEU A 100 -1.46 -16.82 -2.44
CA LEU A 100 -0.84 -16.67 -1.12
C LEU A 100 -0.65 -18.04 -0.46
N VAL A 101 0.57 -18.34 -0.05
CA VAL A 101 0.93 -19.55 0.68
C VAL A 101 1.62 -19.16 1.98
N ILE A 102 1.18 -19.76 3.09
CA ILE A 102 1.83 -19.59 4.40
C ILE A 102 2.70 -20.81 4.65
N GLY A 103 4.01 -20.59 4.62
CA GLY A 103 5.03 -21.58 4.93
C GLY A 103 5.19 -21.83 6.42
N LYS A 104 6.20 -22.65 6.76
CA LYS A 104 6.56 -22.96 8.15
C LYS A 104 7.52 -21.94 8.78
N GLN A 105 8.04 -21.01 7.99
CA GLN A 105 8.99 -20.00 8.46
C GLN A 105 8.28 -19.01 9.38
N ASN A 106 8.58 -19.09 10.66
CA ASN A 106 8.01 -18.24 11.71
C ASN A 106 9.07 -17.30 12.32
N ARG A 107 10.18 -17.06 11.61
CA ARG A 107 11.26 -16.17 12.03
C ARG A 107 11.70 -15.29 10.88
N SER A 108 11.97 -14.02 11.18
CA SER A 108 12.57 -13.08 10.25
C SER A 108 13.54 -12.16 10.97
N ARG A 109 14.57 -11.72 10.25
CA ARG A 109 15.49 -10.68 10.68
C ARG A 109 15.67 -9.72 9.51
N GLN A 110 15.55 -8.43 9.77
CA GLN A 110 15.71 -7.39 8.77
C GLN A 110 16.52 -6.24 9.37
N ILE A 111 17.49 -5.73 8.61
CA ILE A 111 18.23 -4.52 8.99
C ILE A 111 17.39 -3.28 8.66
N TYR A 112 17.62 -2.17 9.37
CA TYR A 112 16.83 -0.95 9.17
C TYR A 112 16.86 -0.43 7.73
N GLU A 113 18.03 -0.47 7.09
CA GLU A 113 18.18 -0.07 5.69
C GLU A 113 17.21 -0.84 4.78
N GLN A 114 17.13 -2.16 4.94
CA GLN A 114 16.21 -3.01 4.18
C GLN A 114 14.75 -2.70 4.49
N ILE A 115 14.40 -2.48 5.77
CA ILE A 115 13.03 -2.15 6.20
C ILE A 115 12.54 -0.88 5.49
N PHE A 116 13.34 0.18 5.48
CA PHE A 116 12.95 1.46 4.87
C PHE A 116 13.15 1.50 3.35
N PHE A 117 13.99 0.62 2.81
CA PHE A 117 14.13 0.44 1.37
C PHE A 117 12.94 -0.31 0.78
N GLU A 118 12.63 -1.51 1.29
CA GLU A 118 11.54 -2.35 0.77
C GLU A 118 10.15 -1.89 1.26
N GLY A 119 10.08 -1.33 2.47
CA GLY A 119 8.86 -0.80 3.04
C GLY A 119 8.61 0.66 2.66
N HIS A 120 7.86 1.35 3.49
CA HIS A 120 7.69 2.78 3.37
C HIS A 120 8.93 3.47 3.92
N THR A 121 9.47 4.46 3.21
CA THR A 121 10.73 5.14 3.57
C THR A 121 10.69 5.73 4.98
N ILE A 122 9.57 6.27 5.44
CA ILE A 122 9.51 6.91 6.76
C ILE A 122 8.92 6.03 7.88
N TYR A 123 7.78 5.36 7.63
CA TYR A 123 6.99 4.70 8.68
C TYR A 123 6.76 3.22 8.35
N ASN A 124 7.19 2.31 9.22
CA ASN A 124 6.90 0.88 9.07
C ASN A 124 6.32 0.31 10.35
N TYR A 125 5.26 -0.49 10.23
CA TYR A 125 4.59 -1.11 11.37
C TYR A 125 4.90 -2.60 11.39
N PHE A 126 5.11 -3.12 12.59
CA PHE A 126 5.29 -4.52 12.90
C PHE A 126 4.32 -4.90 13.99
N PHE A 127 3.83 -6.14 13.95
CA PHE A 127 2.88 -6.59 14.95
C PHE A 127 2.93 -8.10 15.14
N PHE A 128 2.49 -8.54 16.31
CA PHE A 128 2.12 -9.92 16.59
C PHE A 128 0.92 -9.96 17.55
N VAL A 129 0.26 -11.12 17.61
CA VAL A 129 -0.96 -11.30 18.40
C VAL A 129 -0.80 -12.49 19.33
N ASP A 130 -1.01 -12.26 20.63
CA ASP A 130 -1.10 -13.31 21.64
C ASP A 130 -2.58 -13.68 21.93
N GLY A 131 -2.82 -14.87 22.47
CA GLY A 131 -4.17 -15.33 22.85
C GLY A 131 -4.99 -15.94 21.71
N LEU A 132 -4.38 -16.24 20.56
CA LEU A 132 -5.05 -16.97 19.48
C LEU A 132 -5.28 -18.43 19.89
N SER A 133 -6.47 -18.98 19.57
CA SER A 133 -6.86 -20.34 19.98
C SER A 133 -6.12 -21.46 19.24
N THR A 134 -5.46 -21.14 18.13
CA THR A 134 -4.80 -22.12 17.26
C THR A 134 -3.33 -22.32 17.63
N LYS A 135 -2.85 -23.55 17.46
CA LYS A 135 -1.50 -23.96 17.91
C LYS A 135 -0.42 -23.89 16.83
N THR A 136 -0.77 -24.00 15.55
CA THR A 136 0.24 -24.00 14.48
C THR A 136 0.43 -22.59 13.90
N HIS A 137 1.68 -22.27 13.53
CA HIS A 137 2.03 -20.99 12.88
C HIS A 137 1.10 -20.66 11.71
N ARG A 138 0.88 -21.65 10.83
CA ARG A 138 0.03 -21.47 9.65
C ARG A 138 -1.40 -21.09 10.04
N GLN A 139 -2.01 -21.81 10.97
CA GLN A 139 -3.38 -21.52 11.42
C GLN A 139 -3.48 -20.15 12.10
N GLN A 140 -2.47 -19.77 12.89
CA GLN A 140 -2.41 -18.44 13.52
C GLN A 140 -2.36 -17.33 12.46
N GLN A 141 -1.52 -17.48 11.44
CA GLN A 141 -1.45 -16.51 10.33
C GLN A 141 -2.75 -16.45 9.51
N GLU A 142 -3.40 -17.58 9.26
CA GLU A 142 -4.71 -17.63 8.59
C GLU A 142 -5.78 -16.91 9.44
N GLN A 143 -5.76 -17.05 10.76
CA GLN A 143 -6.65 -16.30 11.67
C GLN A 143 -6.36 -14.80 11.64
N ILE A 144 -5.09 -14.41 11.72
CA ILE A 144 -4.67 -13.00 11.63
C ILE A 144 -5.12 -12.39 10.30
N LEU A 145 -4.93 -13.11 9.19
CA LEU A 145 -5.36 -12.66 7.87
C LEU A 145 -6.90 -12.52 7.81
N LYS A 146 -7.64 -13.44 8.42
CA LYS A 146 -9.11 -13.41 8.49
C LYS A 146 -9.62 -12.20 9.27
N TYR A 147 -9.04 -11.90 10.43
CA TYR A 147 -9.48 -10.80 11.30
C TYR A 147 -8.97 -9.44 10.82
N LEU A 148 -7.69 -9.34 10.51
CA LEU A 148 -7.02 -8.06 10.28
C LEU A 148 -6.70 -7.77 8.82
N GLY A 149 -6.63 -8.78 7.95
CA GLY A 149 -6.09 -8.64 6.59
C GLY A 149 -6.79 -7.57 5.75
N LYS A 150 -8.13 -7.54 5.76
CA LYS A 150 -8.90 -6.52 5.01
C LYS A 150 -8.68 -5.12 5.58
N THR A 151 -8.71 -4.98 6.91
CA THR A 151 -8.54 -3.72 7.61
C THR A 151 -7.15 -3.17 7.38
N LEU A 152 -6.10 -3.96 7.62
CA LEU A 152 -4.70 -3.57 7.42
C LEU A 152 -4.41 -3.18 5.97
N LYS A 153 -4.95 -3.88 4.96
CA LYS A 153 -4.74 -3.56 3.54
C LYS A 153 -5.40 -2.26 3.07
N ARG A 154 -6.48 -1.82 3.74
CA ARG A 154 -7.37 -0.75 3.24
C ARG A 154 -7.50 0.46 4.14
N MET A 155 -6.87 0.42 5.32
CA MET A 155 -6.93 1.52 6.27
C MET A 155 -6.24 2.76 5.70
N GLY A 156 -6.99 3.86 5.60
CA GLY A 156 -6.49 5.15 5.15
C GLY A 156 -5.73 5.91 6.22
N HIS A 157 -4.82 6.78 5.77
CA HIS A 157 -4.07 7.72 6.61
C HIS A 157 -3.29 7.03 7.73
N LEU A 158 -2.72 5.86 7.45
CA LEU A 158 -2.03 5.06 8.45
C LEU A 158 -0.92 5.87 9.14
N ASN A 159 -0.18 6.66 8.36
CA ASN A 159 0.94 7.46 8.86
C ASN A 159 0.54 8.74 9.61
N GLN A 160 -0.76 9.07 9.65
CA GLN A 160 -1.30 10.25 10.34
C GLN A 160 -2.17 9.87 11.56
N ARG A 161 -2.41 8.57 11.77
CA ARG A 161 -3.24 8.07 12.86
C ARG A 161 -2.48 8.10 14.18
N ASP A 162 -3.26 8.29 15.23
CA ASP A 162 -2.81 8.04 16.59
C ASP A 162 -2.65 6.52 16.81
N ASP A 163 -1.51 6.11 17.38
CA ASP A 163 -1.15 4.70 17.54
C ASP A 163 -2.15 3.94 18.43
N SER A 164 -2.77 4.63 19.40
CA SER A 164 -3.79 4.06 20.29
C SER A 164 -5.14 3.90 19.61
N GLN A 165 -5.55 4.88 18.78
CA GLN A 165 -6.75 4.70 17.97
C GLN A 165 -6.57 3.55 16.99
N LEU A 166 -5.40 3.47 16.33
CA LEU A 166 -5.05 2.36 15.46
C LEU A 166 -5.10 1.02 16.20
N THR A 167 -4.49 0.94 17.38
CA THR A 167 -4.48 -0.28 18.20
C THR A 167 -5.90 -0.66 18.63
N THR A 168 -6.73 0.31 19.02
CA THR A 168 -8.13 0.08 19.41
C THR A 168 -8.95 -0.47 18.24
N ASP A 169 -8.82 0.15 17.06
CA ASP A 169 -9.51 -0.28 15.84
C ASP A 169 -9.13 -1.72 15.45
N LEU A 170 -7.85 -2.09 15.59
CA LEU A 170 -7.36 -3.44 15.28
C LEU A 170 -7.78 -4.46 16.34
N LEU A 171 -7.67 -4.10 17.62
CA LEU A 171 -8.06 -4.98 18.73
C LEU A 171 -9.56 -5.31 18.70
N ALA A 172 -10.40 -4.37 18.27
CA ALA A 172 -11.84 -4.57 18.10
C ALA A 172 -12.20 -5.64 17.04
N GLN A 173 -11.27 -6.00 16.16
CA GLN A 173 -11.44 -7.07 15.16
C GLN A 173 -10.93 -8.43 15.65
N LEU A 174 -10.24 -8.46 16.80
CA LEU A 174 -9.67 -9.67 17.38
C LEU A 174 -10.59 -10.23 18.49
N PRO A 175 -10.50 -11.54 18.80
CA PRO A 175 -11.16 -12.12 19.97
C PRO A 175 -10.79 -11.39 21.28
N GLU A 176 -11.70 -11.35 22.25
CA GLU A 176 -11.54 -10.58 23.51
C GLU A 176 -10.34 -11.02 24.36
N GLN A 177 -9.94 -12.29 24.26
CA GLN A 177 -8.77 -12.83 24.95
C GLN A 177 -7.43 -12.46 24.31
N CYS A 178 -7.45 -11.81 23.14
CA CYS A 178 -6.22 -11.49 22.43
C CYS A 178 -5.56 -10.23 22.98
N THR A 179 -4.24 -10.23 22.91
CA THR A 179 -3.39 -9.05 23.14
C THR A 179 -2.65 -8.74 21.85
N LEU A 180 -2.79 -7.51 21.35
CA LEU A 180 -2.10 -7.00 20.18
C LEU A 180 -0.85 -6.25 20.61
N TYR A 181 0.28 -6.60 20.00
CA TYR A 181 1.53 -5.85 20.10
C TYR A 181 1.78 -5.16 18.77
N LEU A 182 1.83 -3.84 18.78
CA LEU A 182 2.03 -2.99 17.61
C LEU A 182 3.28 -2.11 17.81
N ILE A 183 4.22 -2.19 16.88
CA ILE A 183 5.47 -1.45 16.89
C ILE A 183 5.54 -0.62 15.61
N ARG A 184 5.58 0.70 15.73
CA ARG A 184 5.84 1.63 14.64
C ARG A 184 7.30 2.07 14.69
N LEU A 185 8.02 1.87 13.60
CA LEU A 185 9.36 2.40 13.38
C LEU A 185 9.30 3.67 12.53
N ILE A 186 10.13 4.65 12.87
CA ILE A 186 10.22 5.93 12.16
C ILE A 186 11.68 6.24 11.83
N ASN A 187 11.96 6.48 10.55
CA ASN A 187 13.22 7.06 10.13
C ASN A 187 13.18 8.58 10.26
N THR A 188 13.83 9.12 11.29
CA THR A 188 13.80 10.54 11.66
C THR A 188 14.47 11.44 10.63
N ARG A 189 15.54 10.95 9.98
CA ARG A 189 16.25 11.69 8.93
C ARG A 189 15.36 11.86 7.71
N GLN A 190 14.76 10.78 7.24
CA GLN A 190 13.85 10.82 6.09
C GLN A 190 12.54 11.56 6.41
N ARG A 191 12.04 11.48 7.66
CA ARG A 191 10.91 12.31 8.13
C ARG A 191 11.23 13.80 8.04
N ARG A 192 12.40 14.23 8.51
CA ARG A 192 12.83 15.63 8.47
C ARG A 192 12.89 16.14 7.04
N TYR A 193 13.51 15.39 6.13
CA TYR A 193 13.56 15.76 4.71
C TYR A 193 12.16 15.88 4.08
N GLN A 194 11.25 14.94 4.39
CA GLN A 194 9.86 15.00 3.91
C GLN A 194 9.15 16.27 4.36
N GLN A 195 9.28 16.64 5.63
CA GLN A 195 8.63 17.82 6.21
C GLN A 195 9.07 19.10 5.50
N GLU A 196 10.38 19.29 5.34
CA GLU A 196 10.95 20.45 4.65
C GLU A 196 10.53 20.51 3.17
N PHE A 197 10.64 19.38 2.45
CA PHE A 197 10.19 19.32 1.06
C PHE A 197 8.69 19.61 0.91
N GLN A 198 7.87 19.04 1.80
CA GLN A 198 6.42 19.26 1.79
C GLN A 198 6.06 20.73 2.02
N GLN A 199 6.71 21.39 2.99
CA GLN A 199 6.48 22.80 3.27
C GLN A 199 6.80 23.67 2.04
N LEU A 200 7.99 23.49 1.45
CA LEU A 200 8.42 24.23 0.27
C LEU A 200 7.53 23.97 -0.95
N TYR A 201 7.17 22.72 -1.19
CA TYR A 201 6.29 22.34 -2.30
C TYR A 201 4.88 22.93 -2.13
N TYR A 202 4.33 22.93 -0.92
CA TYR A 202 2.98 23.46 -0.65
C TYR A 202 2.94 24.99 -0.78
N GLN A 203 4.03 25.66 -0.42
CA GLN A 203 4.15 27.11 -0.51
C GLN A 203 4.34 27.59 -1.95
N HIS A 204 5.22 26.95 -2.73
CA HIS A 204 5.64 27.50 -4.03
C HIS A 204 5.13 26.73 -5.26
N ARG A 205 4.74 25.44 -5.12
CA ARG A 205 4.42 24.47 -6.21
C ARG A 205 5.54 24.22 -7.24
N SER A 206 6.37 25.22 -7.50
CA SER A 206 7.66 25.16 -8.16
C SER A 206 8.68 25.67 -7.17
N ILE A 207 9.48 24.78 -6.61
CA ILE A 207 10.49 25.17 -5.61
C ILE A 207 11.53 26.05 -6.32
N PRO A 208 11.80 27.29 -5.85
CA PRO A 208 12.85 28.15 -6.39
C PRO A 208 14.24 27.50 -6.27
N ASP A 209 15.18 27.87 -7.14
CA ASP A 209 16.52 27.27 -7.19
C ASP A 209 17.28 27.39 -5.86
N ASP A 210 17.18 28.54 -5.18
CA ASP A 210 17.80 28.75 -3.86
C ASP A 210 17.27 27.77 -2.81
N ASN A 211 15.95 27.55 -2.79
CA ASN A 211 15.32 26.60 -1.88
C ASN A 211 15.65 25.14 -2.26
N PHE A 212 15.90 24.88 -3.54
CA PHE A 212 16.35 23.56 -4.01
C PHE A 212 17.79 23.26 -3.54
N ASN A 213 18.67 24.27 -3.55
CA ASN A 213 20.02 24.14 -3.02
C ASN A 213 20.01 23.82 -1.52
N THR A 214 19.18 24.52 -0.74
CA THR A 214 19.00 24.22 0.69
C THR A 214 18.48 22.80 0.93
N LEU A 215 17.55 22.32 0.10
CA LEU A 215 17.09 20.92 0.18
C LEU A 215 18.19 19.92 -0.15
N GLN A 216 19.07 20.23 -1.10
CA GLN A 216 20.18 19.37 -1.46
C GLN A 216 21.23 19.30 -0.34
N GLU A 217 21.54 20.43 0.29
CA GLU A 217 22.40 20.49 1.49
C GLU A 217 21.82 19.66 2.62
N LEU A 218 20.53 19.85 2.93
CA LEU A 218 19.83 19.06 3.94
C LEU A 218 19.88 17.55 3.64
N ALA A 219 19.70 17.15 2.38
CA ALA A 219 19.77 15.75 1.99
C ALA A 219 21.18 15.16 2.21
N ASN A 220 22.23 15.94 1.92
CA ASN A 220 23.61 15.55 2.15
C ASN A 220 23.90 15.41 3.65
N ASP A 221 23.49 16.38 4.47
CA ASP A 221 23.66 16.38 5.93
C ASP A 221 22.99 15.17 6.59
N LEU A 222 21.83 14.78 6.06
CA LEU A 222 21.07 13.64 6.54
C LEU A 222 21.53 12.31 5.92
N GLY A 223 22.42 12.33 4.93
CA GLY A 223 22.94 11.16 4.23
C GLY A 223 21.91 10.44 3.36
N LEU A 224 20.96 11.16 2.76
CA LEU A 224 19.95 10.58 1.87
C LEU A 224 20.48 10.45 0.44
N ASP A 225 20.44 9.24 -0.10
CA ASP A 225 20.72 9.01 -1.52
C ASP A 225 19.64 9.62 -2.43
N ARG A 226 19.96 9.76 -3.73
CA ARG A 226 19.04 10.33 -4.72
C ARG A 226 17.74 9.54 -4.85
N TYR A 227 17.80 8.22 -4.72
CA TYR A 227 16.63 7.36 -4.87
C TYR A 227 15.64 7.55 -3.71
N GLN A 228 16.13 7.61 -2.48
CA GLN A 228 15.34 7.91 -1.29
C GLN A 228 14.70 9.30 -1.36
N GLN A 229 15.47 10.31 -1.82
CA GLN A 229 14.93 11.65 -2.05
C GLN A 229 13.78 11.62 -3.05
N GLU A 230 13.96 10.99 -4.21
CA GLU A 230 12.91 10.90 -5.23
C GLU A 230 11.67 10.17 -4.73
N ARG A 231 11.82 9.08 -3.96
CA ARG A 231 10.68 8.40 -3.32
C ARG A 231 9.89 9.35 -2.43
N ILE A 232 10.57 10.08 -1.55
CA ILE A 232 9.93 11.04 -0.63
C ILE A 232 9.22 12.15 -1.39
N LYS A 233 9.89 12.75 -2.39
CA LYS A 233 9.31 13.81 -3.23
C LYS A 233 8.04 13.32 -3.91
N ILE A 234 8.09 12.14 -4.52
CA ILE A 234 6.95 11.52 -5.22
C ILE A 234 5.80 11.25 -4.25
N ASP A 235 6.06 10.74 -3.04
CA ASP A 235 5.03 10.51 -2.02
C ASP A 235 4.31 11.83 -1.64
N VAL A 236 5.07 12.90 -1.39
CA VAL A 236 4.51 14.23 -1.12
C VAL A 236 3.68 14.76 -2.30
N LEU A 237 4.21 14.63 -3.52
CA LEU A 237 3.52 15.05 -4.75
C LEU A 237 2.23 14.27 -4.95
N TYR A 238 2.23 12.96 -4.69
CA TYR A 238 1.06 12.09 -4.82
C TYR A 238 -0.04 12.44 -3.81
N ARG A 239 0.33 12.72 -2.56
CA ARG A 239 -0.62 13.07 -1.48
C ARG A 239 -1.24 14.45 -1.63
N HIS A 240 -0.71 15.29 -2.52
CA HIS A 240 -1.29 16.59 -2.79
C HIS A 240 -2.70 16.45 -3.41
N ARG A 241 -3.69 17.17 -2.85
CA ARG A 241 -5.13 17.02 -3.20
C ARG A 241 -5.43 17.12 -4.70
N ASP A 242 -4.73 18.02 -5.41
CA ASP A 242 -4.93 18.27 -6.85
C ASP A 242 -4.35 17.12 -7.70
N ASN A 243 -3.28 16.48 -7.21
CA ASN A 243 -2.54 15.44 -7.92
C ASN A 243 -3.16 14.06 -7.69
N TYR A 244 -3.54 13.78 -6.43
CA TYR A 244 -4.16 12.51 -6.03
C TYR A 244 -5.34 12.14 -6.93
N ARG A 245 -6.22 13.11 -7.23
CA ARG A 245 -7.40 12.90 -8.10
C ARG A 245 -7.00 12.45 -9.50
N ILE A 246 -5.99 13.09 -10.11
CA ILE A 246 -5.54 12.79 -11.46
C ILE A 246 -4.92 11.39 -11.52
N ILE A 247 -4.07 11.06 -10.54
CA ILE A 247 -3.34 9.80 -10.53
C ILE A 247 -4.29 8.63 -10.20
N ASP A 248 -5.21 8.81 -9.25
CA ASP A 248 -6.21 7.80 -8.91
C ASP A 248 -7.18 7.54 -10.08
N GLU A 249 -7.62 8.58 -10.79
CA GLU A 249 -8.40 8.40 -12.03
C GLU A 249 -7.60 7.67 -13.10
N TYR A 250 -6.32 8.02 -13.30
CA TYR A 250 -5.46 7.36 -14.27
C TYR A 250 -5.31 5.87 -13.96
N LYS A 251 -5.02 5.55 -12.69
CA LYS A 251 -4.93 4.17 -12.19
C LYS A 251 -6.24 3.40 -12.41
N LYS A 252 -7.39 4.00 -12.11
CA LYS A 252 -8.71 3.39 -12.35
C LYS A 252 -8.91 3.01 -13.81
N VAL A 253 -8.63 3.93 -14.73
CA VAL A 253 -8.78 3.66 -16.17
C VAL A 253 -7.85 2.55 -16.63
N LEU A 254 -6.59 2.52 -16.17
CA LEU A 254 -5.67 1.43 -16.49
C LEU A 254 -6.12 0.07 -15.96
N ILE A 255 -6.65 0.01 -14.73
CA ILE A 255 -7.19 -1.23 -14.16
C ILE A 255 -8.39 -1.73 -14.98
N ASP A 256 -9.27 -0.82 -15.41
CA ASP A 256 -10.42 -1.17 -16.24
C ASP A 256 -9.98 -1.73 -17.60
N CYS A 257 -8.99 -1.09 -18.25
CA CYS A 257 -8.37 -1.60 -19.49
C CYS A 257 -7.74 -2.99 -19.27
N HIS A 258 -7.01 -3.18 -18.17
CA HIS A 258 -6.37 -4.46 -17.86
C HIS A 258 -7.39 -5.58 -17.65
N ARG A 259 -8.53 -5.28 -17.01
CA ARG A 259 -9.63 -6.25 -16.83
C ARG A 259 -10.34 -6.58 -18.14
N GLN A 260 -10.45 -5.62 -19.05
CA GLN A 260 -11.08 -5.80 -20.36
C GLN A 260 -10.15 -6.49 -21.37
N GLY A 261 -8.84 -6.48 -21.13
CA GLY A 261 -7.85 -7.06 -22.04
C GLY A 261 -7.60 -6.23 -23.32
N HIS A 262 -8.21 -5.04 -23.44
CA HIS A 262 -7.97 -4.10 -24.54
C HIS A 262 -8.15 -2.66 -24.08
N VAL A 263 -7.63 -1.71 -24.85
CA VAL A 263 -7.83 -0.25 -24.62
C VAL A 263 -8.74 0.31 -25.70
N GLY A 264 -9.96 0.72 -25.33
CA GLY A 264 -10.88 1.38 -26.25
C GLY A 264 -10.47 2.83 -26.57
N ARG A 265 -10.99 3.40 -27.67
CA ARG A 265 -10.68 4.79 -28.08
C ARG A 265 -11.04 5.84 -27.01
N GLN A 266 -12.16 5.66 -26.31
CA GLN A 266 -12.58 6.57 -25.23
C GLN A 266 -11.63 6.51 -24.01
N GLN A 267 -11.18 5.31 -23.63
CA GLN A 267 -10.21 5.14 -22.54
C GLN A 267 -8.87 5.76 -22.91
N GLN A 268 -8.41 5.57 -24.16
CA GLN A 268 -7.18 6.18 -24.66
C GLN A 268 -7.26 7.71 -24.61
N ALA A 269 -8.37 8.30 -25.08
CA ALA A 269 -8.57 9.75 -24.99
C ALA A 269 -8.55 10.26 -23.54
N ARG A 270 -9.16 9.51 -22.61
CA ARG A 270 -9.14 9.82 -21.17
C ARG A 270 -7.73 9.73 -20.57
N LEU A 271 -6.97 8.69 -20.89
CA LEU A 271 -5.58 8.53 -20.45
C LEU A 271 -4.70 9.69 -20.96
N THR A 272 -4.83 10.07 -22.24
CA THR A 272 -4.10 11.22 -22.81
C THR A 272 -4.48 12.54 -22.14
N ARG A 273 -5.77 12.76 -21.87
CA ARG A 273 -6.23 13.96 -21.14
C ARG A 273 -5.65 14.01 -19.73
N LEU A 274 -5.62 12.88 -19.01
CA LEU A 274 -5.04 12.80 -17.68
C LEU A 274 -3.52 13.02 -17.69
N LYS A 275 -2.79 12.51 -18.69
CA LYS A 275 -1.36 12.83 -18.90
C LYS A 275 -1.13 14.32 -19.18
N THR A 276 -2.01 14.96 -19.92
CA THR A 276 -1.90 16.41 -20.19
C THR A 276 -2.15 17.22 -18.91
N LEU A 277 -3.15 16.83 -18.12
CA LEU A 277 -3.42 17.43 -16.82
C LEU A 277 -2.28 17.21 -15.82
N SER A 278 -1.60 16.06 -15.88
CA SER A 278 -0.50 15.75 -14.99
C SER A 278 0.73 16.63 -15.25
N VAL A 279 1.05 16.91 -16.53
CA VAL A 279 2.10 17.87 -16.91
C VAL A 279 1.78 19.26 -16.38
N ARG A 280 0.53 19.72 -16.52
CA ARG A 280 0.09 21.03 -16.00
C ARG A 280 0.24 21.13 -14.47
N ASN A 281 0.02 20.02 -13.76
CA ASN A 281 0.16 19.93 -12.31
C ASN A 281 1.56 19.52 -11.84
N LYS A 282 2.55 19.46 -12.76
CA LYS A 282 3.95 19.10 -12.47
C LYS A 282 4.09 17.75 -11.77
N ILE A 283 3.22 16.79 -12.10
CA ILE A 283 3.31 15.42 -11.58
C ILE A 283 4.42 14.68 -12.34
N PRO A 284 5.37 14.02 -11.65
CA PRO A 284 6.46 13.30 -12.30
C PRO A 284 5.98 12.23 -13.28
N ALA A 285 6.57 12.20 -14.49
CA ALA A 285 6.21 11.22 -15.52
C ALA A 285 6.52 9.77 -15.11
N ALA A 286 7.54 9.58 -14.26
CA ALA A 286 7.95 8.27 -13.75
C ALA A 286 6.78 7.51 -13.08
N LEU A 287 5.89 8.20 -12.37
CA LEU A 287 4.69 7.61 -11.75
C LEU A 287 3.78 6.94 -12.78
N PHE A 288 3.56 7.60 -13.92
CA PHE A 288 2.70 7.07 -14.97
C PHE A 288 3.38 5.95 -15.75
N LEU A 289 4.72 6.03 -15.92
CA LEU A 289 5.50 4.97 -16.56
C LEU A 289 5.46 3.67 -15.76
N THR A 290 5.63 3.73 -14.43
CA THR A 290 5.55 2.52 -13.58
C THR A 290 4.15 1.91 -13.60
N LEU A 291 3.09 2.72 -13.52
CA LEU A 291 1.70 2.23 -13.64
C LEU A 291 1.42 1.63 -15.01
N ASP A 292 1.93 2.26 -16.06
CA ASP A 292 1.86 1.76 -17.42
C ASP A 292 2.57 0.39 -17.51
N GLU A 293 3.80 0.25 -17.02
CA GLU A 293 4.55 -1.03 -17.04
C GLU A 293 3.85 -2.15 -16.26
N GLN A 294 3.33 -1.86 -15.06
CA GLN A 294 2.68 -2.85 -14.19
C GLN A 294 1.31 -3.33 -14.71
N LEU A 295 0.59 -2.49 -15.48
CA LEU A 295 -0.79 -2.78 -15.92
C LEU A 295 -0.93 -2.99 -17.44
N LYS A 296 0.07 -2.62 -18.26
CA LYS A 296 0.00 -2.74 -19.73
C LYS A 296 0.17 -4.15 -20.28
N THR A 297 0.33 -5.19 -19.46
CA THR A 297 0.55 -6.52 -20.03
C THR A 297 -0.72 -7.05 -20.72
N LYS A 298 -0.64 -7.20 -22.05
CA LYS A 298 -1.58 -7.86 -22.98
C LYS A 298 -2.86 -7.13 -23.41
N ALA A 299 -2.85 -5.80 -23.50
CA ALA A 299 -3.73 -5.15 -24.47
C ALA A 299 -3.17 -5.38 -25.88
N GLU A 300 -3.31 -6.60 -26.39
CA GLU A 300 -3.06 -6.85 -27.81
C GLU A 300 -4.02 -5.97 -28.61
N LYS A 301 -3.42 -5.12 -29.45
CA LYS A 301 -4.08 -4.24 -30.41
C LYS A 301 -4.90 -3.13 -29.73
N ILE A 302 -4.60 -1.88 -30.09
CA ILE A 302 -5.68 -0.91 -30.28
C ILE A 302 -6.67 -1.66 -31.15
N ALA A 303 -7.88 -1.91 -30.67
CA ALA A 303 -8.91 -2.45 -31.53
C ALA A 303 -9.12 -1.39 -32.63
N ASN A 304 -8.39 -1.52 -33.74
CA ASN A 304 -8.96 -1.24 -35.05
C ASN A 304 -9.99 -2.35 -35.26
N GLU A 305 -11.04 -2.28 -34.44
CA GLU A 305 -12.28 -2.95 -34.72
C GLU A 305 -12.72 -2.34 -36.04
N PRO A 306 -12.73 -3.12 -37.13
CA PRO A 306 -13.26 -2.64 -38.39
C PRO A 306 -14.68 -2.13 -38.13
N GLU A 307 -15.08 -1.08 -38.83
CA GLU A 307 -16.36 -0.41 -38.59
C GLU A 307 -17.54 -1.40 -38.54
N TYR A 308 -17.52 -2.44 -39.39
CA TYR A 308 -18.53 -3.49 -39.41
C TYR A 308 -18.59 -4.33 -38.12
N ILE A 309 -17.47 -4.65 -37.45
CA ILE A 309 -17.47 -5.40 -36.18
C ILE A 309 -18.03 -4.52 -35.06
N ARG A 310 -17.71 -3.21 -35.06
CA ARG A 310 -18.23 -2.23 -34.09
C ARG A 310 -19.73 -2.11 -34.20
N THR A 311 -20.22 -1.88 -35.42
CA THR A 311 -21.65 -1.78 -35.72
C THR A 311 -22.38 -3.07 -35.34
N THR A 312 -21.82 -4.23 -35.67
CA THR A 312 -22.36 -5.54 -35.29
C THR A 312 -22.44 -5.70 -33.77
N ARG A 313 -21.39 -5.30 -33.03
CA ARG A 313 -21.35 -5.38 -31.57
C ARG A 313 -22.35 -4.44 -30.90
N GLU A 314 -22.52 -3.23 -31.41
CA GLU A 314 -23.52 -2.26 -30.93
C GLU A 314 -24.95 -2.75 -31.17
N ILE A 315 -25.24 -3.30 -32.35
CA ILE A 315 -26.54 -3.93 -32.67
C ILE A 315 -26.81 -5.12 -31.74
N LEU A 316 -25.84 -6.02 -31.56
CA LEU A 316 -25.98 -7.18 -30.69
C LEU A 316 -26.10 -6.79 -29.21
N GLN A 317 -25.36 -5.79 -28.73
CA GLN A 317 -25.52 -5.28 -27.37
C GLN A 317 -26.90 -4.66 -27.14
N GLY A 318 -27.45 -3.95 -28.13
CA GLY A 318 -28.84 -3.47 -28.08
C GLY A 318 -29.86 -4.60 -27.94
N ILE A 319 -29.66 -5.72 -28.66
CA ILE A 319 -30.52 -6.90 -28.59
C ILE A 319 -30.44 -7.59 -27.22
N PHE A 320 -29.24 -7.76 -26.66
CA PHE A 320 -29.05 -8.46 -25.39
C PHE A 320 -29.34 -7.60 -24.15
N MET A 321 -29.34 -6.27 -24.27
CA MET A 321 -29.73 -5.36 -23.19
C MET A 321 -31.22 -4.99 -23.20
N ALA A 322 -31.95 -5.25 -24.29
CA ALA A 322 -33.42 -5.13 -24.36
C ALA A 322 -34.17 -6.29 -23.64
N GLY A 323 -33.52 -6.91 -22.65
CA GLY A 323 -34.21 -7.73 -21.67
C GLY A 323 -34.87 -6.81 -20.66
N GLU A 324 -36.19 -6.72 -20.74
CA GLU A 324 -37.12 -5.93 -19.90
C GLU A 324 -37.41 -4.52 -20.45
N GLU A 325 -38.52 -4.45 -21.20
CA GLU A 325 -39.29 -3.24 -21.55
C GLU A 325 -38.65 -2.26 -22.55
N LEU A 326 -38.56 -2.65 -23.83
CA LEU A 326 -38.82 -1.80 -25.01
C LEU A 326 -38.75 -2.67 -26.29
N GLU A 327 -39.83 -2.71 -27.07
CA GLU A 327 -39.86 -3.32 -28.40
C GLU A 327 -39.01 -2.51 -29.39
N THR A 328 -37.69 -2.70 -29.38
CA THR A 328 -36.82 -2.34 -30.51
C THR A 328 -36.35 -3.63 -31.17
N GLY A 329 -37.24 -4.21 -31.99
CA GLY A 329 -36.87 -5.28 -32.91
C GLY A 329 -35.87 -4.77 -33.96
N ILE A 330 -35.00 -5.69 -34.41
CA ILE A 330 -33.98 -5.44 -35.45
C ILE A 330 -34.65 -4.81 -36.67
N ASN A 331 -34.24 -3.58 -37.04
CA ASN A 331 -34.81 -2.94 -38.21
C ASN A 331 -34.13 -3.44 -39.50
N LYS A 332 -34.72 -3.14 -40.66
CA LYS A 332 -34.22 -3.64 -41.96
C LYS A 332 -32.80 -3.11 -42.30
N GLN A 333 -32.41 -1.94 -41.79
CA GLN A 333 -31.06 -1.39 -41.94
C GLN A 333 -30.04 -2.12 -41.05
N ASP A 334 -30.43 -2.48 -39.83
CA ASP A 334 -29.59 -3.28 -38.91
C ASP A 334 -29.31 -4.67 -39.51
N MET A 335 -30.30 -5.30 -40.15
CA MET A 335 -30.08 -6.58 -40.85
C MET A 335 -29.15 -6.45 -42.05
N VAL A 336 -29.21 -5.35 -42.80
CA VAL A 336 -28.31 -5.12 -43.94
C VAL A 336 -26.87 -4.93 -43.46
N GLN A 337 -26.67 -4.21 -42.35
CA GLN A 337 -25.35 -4.00 -41.73
C GLN A 337 -24.78 -5.25 -41.05
N LEU A 338 -25.61 -6.25 -40.74
CA LEU A 338 -25.17 -7.55 -40.23
C LEU A 338 -24.80 -8.54 -41.34
N LEU A 339 -25.32 -8.36 -42.57
CA LEU A 339 -25.13 -9.27 -43.70
C LEU A 339 -24.01 -8.85 -44.65
N PHE A 340 -23.65 -7.56 -44.69
CA PHE A 340 -22.64 -6.94 -45.54
C PHE A 340 -21.72 -6.05 -44.72
#